data_AF-K0NQJ7-F1
#
_entry.id   AF-K0NQJ7-F1
#
_cell.length_a   1.000
_cell.length_b   1.000
_cell.length_c   1.000
_cell.angle_alpha   90.00
_cell.angle_beta   90.00
_cell.angle_gamma   90.00
#
_symmetry.space_group_name_H-M   'P 1'
#
loop_
_entity.id
_entity.type
_entity.pdbx_description
1 polymer ?
#
loop_
_entity_poly.entity_id
_entity_poly.type
_entity_poly.pdbx_seq_one_letter_code
_entity_poly.pdbx_strand_id
1 'polypeptide(L)'
;MSAFKDQLQVDLDAAFFNTDEFAKTVVYTPKATGLGVSIAALVEYGVQENNSHGKKGDDYTWNVICQRDVRSAFDRGRTRDLATVEVKASDVPEPHYLDTIEIDGAVWTVTEVYDA
;
A
#
# COMPACT_ATOMS: atom_id res chain seq x y z
N MET A 1 -12.03 27.57 -18.11
CA MET A 1 -11.57 26.21 -18.50
C MET A 1 -11.03 25.41 -17.31
N SER A 2 -11.50 25.66 -16.07
CA SER A 2 -11.08 24.89 -14.86
C SER A 2 -11.96 23.66 -14.64
N ALA A 3 -13.29 23.85 -14.70
CA ALA A 3 -14.28 22.84 -14.31
C ALA A 3 -14.17 21.48 -15.01
N PHE A 4 -13.74 21.42 -16.27
CA PHE A 4 -13.58 20.13 -16.96
C PHE A 4 -12.39 19.33 -16.42
N LYS A 5 -11.26 20.00 -16.13
CA LYS A 5 -10.09 19.34 -15.56
C LYS A 5 -10.35 18.92 -14.12
N ASP A 6 -11.01 19.78 -13.36
CA ASP A 6 -11.37 19.50 -11.96
C ASP A 6 -12.36 18.32 -11.87
N GLN A 7 -13.35 18.26 -12.77
CA GLN A 7 -14.28 17.13 -12.82
C GLN A 7 -13.60 15.83 -13.29
N LEU A 8 -12.72 15.90 -14.28
CA LEU A 8 -11.95 14.72 -14.74
C LEU A 8 -11.09 14.15 -13.61
N GLN A 9 -10.50 15.01 -12.79
CA GLN A 9 -9.72 14.61 -11.64
C GLN A 9 -10.58 13.87 -10.61
N VAL A 10 -11.74 14.44 -10.27
CA VAL A 10 -12.70 13.81 -9.35
C VAL A 10 -13.19 12.45 -9.88
N ASP A 11 -13.48 12.35 -11.17
CA ASP A 11 -13.97 11.12 -11.78
C ASP A 11 -12.87 10.04 -11.81
N LEU A 12 -11.62 10.40 -12.10
CA LEU A 12 -10.47 9.50 -12.03
C LEU A 12 -10.18 9.06 -10.59
N ASP A 13 -10.26 10.00 -9.65
CA ASP A 13 -10.10 9.74 -8.22
C ASP A 13 -11.13 8.74 -7.67
N ALA A 14 -12.35 8.78 -8.21
CA ALA A 14 -13.42 7.85 -7.87
C ALA A 14 -13.32 6.50 -8.59
N ALA A 15 -12.77 6.46 -9.81
CA ALA A 15 -12.69 5.23 -10.60
C ALA A 15 -11.46 4.37 -10.25
N PHE A 16 -10.29 4.98 -10.06
CA PHE A 16 -9.00 4.26 -10.11
C PHE A 16 -8.81 3.21 -9.00
N PHE A 17 -9.33 3.45 -7.78
CA PHE A 17 -9.25 2.48 -6.68
C PHE A 17 -10.61 1.94 -6.21
N ASN A 18 -11.71 2.64 -6.51
CA ASN A 18 -13.03 2.31 -5.97
C ASN A 18 -13.86 1.40 -6.89
N THR A 19 -13.41 1.17 -8.13
CA THR A 19 -14.11 0.32 -9.11
C THR A 19 -13.26 -0.83 -9.65
N ASP A 20 -12.00 -0.95 -9.23
CA ASP A 20 -11.15 -2.02 -9.70
C ASP A 20 -11.45 -3.31 -8.93
N GLU A 21 -11.86 -4.38 -9.64
CA GLU A 21 -12.13 -5.70 -9.03
C GLU A 21 -10.87 -6.32 -8.39
N PHE A 22 -9.70 -5.77 -8.74
CA PHE A 22 -8.40 -6.19 -8.23
C PHE A 22 -7.99 -5.45 -6.95
N ALA A 23 -8.69 -4.37 -6.57
CA ALA A 23 -8.43 -3.64 -5.33
C ALA A 23 -8.99 -4.39 -4.11
N LYS A 24 -8.12 -4.62 -3.12
CA LYS A 24 -8.49 -5.22 -1.83
C LYS A 24 -8.72 -4.14 -0.79
N THR A 25 -9.72 -4.35 0.06
CA THR A 25 -9.85 -3.56 1.29
C THR A 25 -8.80 -4.02 2.31
N VAL A 26 -7.93 -3.10 2.70
CA VAL A 26 -6.90 -3.31 3.73
C VAL A 26 -7.07 -2.31 4.86
N VAL A 27 -6.48 -2.59 6.03
CA VAL A 27 -6.45 -1.62 7.14
C VAL A 27 -5.05 -1.06 7.27
N TYR A 28 -4.87 0.20 6.90
CA TYR A 28 -3.62 0.92 7.07
C TYR A 28 -3.58 1.58 8.46
N THR A 29 -2.54 1.32 9.23
CA THR A 29 -2.36 1.87 10.58
C THR A 29 -1.04 2.61 10.64
N PRO A 30 -1.06 3.96 10.62
CA PRO A 30 0.15 4.76 10.80
C PRO A 30 0.70 4.53 12.20
N LYS A 31 2.02 4.36 12.33
CA LYS A 31 2.70 4.20 13.61
C LYS A 31 2.56 5.44 14.49
N ALA A 32 2.49 6.62 13.87
CA ALA A 32 2.37 7.88 14.58
C ALA A 32 1.05 8.00 15.36
N THR A 33 -0.05 7.55 14.77
CA THR A 33 -1.39 7.66 15.36
C THR A 33 -1.88 6.37 16.02
N GLY A 34 -1.46 5.21 15.49
CA GLY A 34 -1.94 3.89 15.90
C GLY A 34 -3.40 3.62 15.56
N LEU A 35 -4.04 4.48 14.75
CA LEU A 35 -5.44 4.35 14.36
C LEU A 35 -5.54 3.76 12.96
N GLY A 36 -6.15 2.58 12.85
CA GLY A 36 -6.36 1.89 11.58
C GLY A 36 -7.46 2.55 10.74
N VAL A 37 -7.18 2.74 9.45
CA VAL A 37 -8.11 3.26 8.45
C VAL A 37 -8.29 2.21 7.36
N SER A 38 -9.54 1.88 7.04
CA SER A 38 -9.86 0.99 5.93
C SER A 38 -9.74 1.73 4.61
N ILE A 39 -8.88 1.22 3.72
CA ILE A 39 -8.59 1.81 2.41
C ILE A 39 -8.61 0.72 1.34
N ALA A 40 -8.82 1.13 0.08
CA ALA A 40 -8.62 0.25 -1.06
C ALA A 40 -7.13 0.26 -1.46
N ALA A 41 -6.58 -0.93 -1.75
CA ALA A 41 -5.18 -1.09 -2.14
C ALA A 41 -5.01 -2.23 -3.14
N LEU A 42 -4.04 -2.10 -4.05
CA LEU A 42 -3.58 -3.22 -4.87
C LEU A 42 -2.48 -3.96 -4.12
N VAL A 43 -2.61 -5.28 -3.96
CA VAL A 43 -1.66 -6.09 -3.18
C VAL A 43 -1.03 -7.14 -4.08
N GLU A 44 0.29 -7.06 -4.22
CA GLU A 44 1.10 -8.06 -4.91
C GLU A 44 1.98 -8.81 -3.91
N TYR A 45 1.78 -10.12 -3.81
CA TYR A 45 2.61 -11.00 -2.98
C TYR A 45 3.76 -11.57 -3.80
N GLY A 46 5.01 -11.51 -3.31
CA GLY A 46 6.13 -12.09 -4.05
C GLY A 46 7.49 -11.53 -3.69
N VAL A 47 8.52 -12.00 -4.39
CA VAL A 47 9.91 -11.56 -4.21
C VAL A 47 10.06 -10.15 -4.79
N GLN A 48 10.58 -9.23 -3.98
CA GLN A 48 10.95 -7.89 -4.42
C GLN A 48 11.80 -8.00 -5.69
N GLU A 49 11.30 -7.52 -6.83
CA GLU A 49 12.19 -7.27 -7.95
C GLU A 49 13.16 -6.19 -7.47
N ASN A 50 14.44 -6.56 -7.28
CA ASN A 50 15.50 -5.66 -6.83
C ASN A 50 15.72 -4.42 -7.75
N ASN A 51 14.95 -4.31 -8.83
CA ASN A 51 14.97 -3.23 -9.80
C ASN A 51 13.74 -2.30 -9.72
N SER A 52 12.81 -2.52 -8.80
CA SER A 52 11.70 -1.61 -8.52
C SER A 52 12.16 -0.43 -7.67
N HIS A 53 13.25 0.22 -8.09
CA HIS A 53 13.60 1.53 -7.54
C HIS A 53 12.54 2.51 -8.04
N GLY A 54 11.75 3.02 -7.08
CA GLY A 54 10.61 3.92 -7.25
C GLY A 54 10.67 4.72 -8.53
N LYS A 55 9.70 4.46 -9.41
CA LYS A 55 9.35 5.45 -10.42
C LYS A 55 8.89 6.69 -9.66
N LYS A 56 9.27 7.85 -10.16
CA LYS A 56 8.94 9.09 -9.49
C LYS A 56 7.41 9.24 -9.50
N GLY A 57 6.84 9.24 -8.29
CA GLY A 57 5.51 9.75 -7.91
C GLY A 57 4.78 10.52 -8.99
N ASP A 58 3.61 10.06 -9.39
CA ASP A 58 2.62 10.87 -10.11
C ASP A 58 1.78 11.77 -9.17
N ASP A 59 2.15 11.84 -7.88
CA ASP A 59 1.44 12.50 -6.77
C ASP A 59 0.08 11.87 -6.41
N TYR A 60 -0.33 10.76 -7.06
CA TYR A 60 -1.63 10.10 -6.82
C TYR A 60 -1.52 8.82 -6.00
N THR A 61 -0.39 8.12 -6.06
CA THR A 61 -0.22 6.81 -5.42
C THR A 61 1.10 6.67 -4.68
N TRP A 62 1.10 5.76 -3.70
CA TRP A 62 2.28 5.32 -2.96
C TRP A 62 2.48 3.83 -3.16
N ASN A 63 3.72 3.43 -3.40
CA ASN A 63 4.14 2.03 -3.39
C ASN A 63 4.84 1.73 -2.06
N VAL A 64 4.19 0.96 -1.20
CA VAL A 64 4.74 0.57 0.11
C VAL A 64 5.11 -0.91 0.12
N ILE A 65 6.35 -1.20 0.47
CA ILE A 65 6.84 -2.58 0.61
C ILE A 65 6.66 -3.00 2.04
N CYS A 66 5.97 -4.11 2.23
CA CYS A 66 5.58 -4.64 3.52
C CYS A 66 6.21 -6.02 3.74
N GLN A 67 6.61 -6.29 4.98
CA GLN A 67 7.13 -7.58 5.40
C GLN A 67 6.25 -8.21 6.46
N ARG A 68 6.07 -9.52 6.37
CA ARG A 68 5.46 -10.32 7.44
C ARG A 68 6.46 -11.36 7.91
N ASP A 69 6.81 -11.30 9.20
CA ASP A 69 7.62 -12.33 9.84
C ASP A 69 6.74 -13.57 10.03
N VAL A 70 6.96 -14.60 9.20
CA VAL A 70 6.29 -15.90 9.38
C VAL A 70 7.20 -16.76 10.24
N ARG A 71 6.79 -17.00 11.49
CA ARG A 71 7.40 -18.06 12.31
C ARG A 71 6.91 -19.40 11.77
N SER A 72 7.72 -20.05 10.94
CA SER A 72 7.51 -21.46 10.66
C SER A 72 7.74 -22.26 11.94
N ALA A 73 6.73 -22.96 12.43
CA ALA A 73 6.87 -23.84 13.60
C ALA A 73 7.79 -25.06 13.31
N PHE A 74 8.05 -25.35 12.02
CA PHE A 74 8.83 -26.50 11.57
C PHE A 74 10.26 -26.16 11.18
N ASP A 75 10.55 -24.90 10.84
CA ASP A 75 11.87 -24.48 10.40
C ASP A 75 12.37 -23.36 11.30
N ARG A 76 13.58 -23.50 11.85
CA ARG A 76 14.19 -22.46 12.71
C ARG A 76 14.60 -21.22 11.91
N GLY A 77 14.37 -21.21 10.60
CA GLY A 77 14.49 -20.05 9.73
C GLY A 77 13.35 -19.05 9.95
N ARG A 78 13.69 -17.76 10.04
CA ARG A 78 12.70 -16.69 9.86
C ARG A 78 12.45 -16.57 8.35
N THR A 79 11.33 -17.09 7.87
CA THR A 79 10.86 -16.77 6.52
C THR A 79 10.17 -15.41 6.60
N ARG A 80 10.61 -14.47 5.77
CA ARG A 80 9.94 -13.18 5.60
C ARG A 80 9.15 -13.24 4.31
N ASP A 81 7.84 -13.09 4.43
CA ASP A 81 7.01 -12.83 3.26
C ASP A 81 7.11 -11.34 2.93
N LEU A 82 7.13 -11.03 1.64
CA LEU A 82 7.13 -9.67 1.12
C LEU A 82 5.83 -9.43 0.36
N ALA A 83 5.30 -8.22 0.48
CA ALA A 83 4.18 -7.73 -0.31
C ALA A 83 4.46 -6.30 -0.75
N THR A 84 4.18 -6.00 -2.01
CA THR A 84 4.09 -4.63 -2.52
C THR A 84 2.64 -4.20 -2.45
N VAL A 85 2.38 -3.06 -1.84
CA VAL A 85 1.03 -2.52 -1.69
C VAL A 85 0.99 -1.14 -2.32
N GLU A 86 0.15 -0.98 -3.32
CA GLU A 86 -0.13 0.32 -3.92
C GLU A 86 -1.36 0.92 -3.24
N VAL A 87 -1.21 2.13 -2.69
CA VAL A 87 -2.27 2.86 -1.98
C VAL A 87 -2.42 4.27 -2.55
N LYS A 88 -3.61 4.84 -2.42
CA LYS A 88 -3.86 6.20 -2.86
C LYS A 88 -3.23 7.23 -1.90
N ALA A 89 -2.56 8.23 -2.45
CA ALA A 89 -1.93 9.29 -1.68
C ALA A 89 -2.91 10.15 -0.88
N SER A 90 -4.17 10.30 -1.33
CA SER A 90 -5.20 10.99 -0.56
C SER A 90 -5.61 10.26 0.72
N ASP A 91 -5.54 8.92 0.71
CA ASP A 91 -5.98 8.08 1.83
C ASP A 91 -4.84 7.85 2.83
N VAL A 92 -3.61 7.82 2.32
CA VAL A 92 -2.38 7.72 3.10
C VAL A 92 -1.46 8.87 2.70
N PRO A 93 -1.60 10.07 3.30
CA PRO A 93 -0.86 11.25 2.86
C PRO A 93 0.63 11.21 3.21
N GLU A 94 1.02 10.48 4.26
CA GLU A 94 2.40 10.41 4.73
C GLU A 94 2.74 8.98 5.19
N PRO A 95 2.88 8.02 4.25
CA PRO A 95 3.27 6.67 4.60
C PRO A 95 4.70 6.64 5.12
N HIS A 96 4.94 5.85 6.17
CA HIS A 96 6.24 5.82 6.83
C HIS A 96 6.71 4.40 7.17
N TYR A 97 8.03 4.26 7.29
CA TYR A 97 8.67 3.07 7.83
C TYR A 97 8.09 2.68 9.19
N LEU A 98 7.77 1.38 9.36
CA LEU A 98 7.13 0.76 10.54
C LEU A 98 5.64 1.05 10.72
N ASP A 99 4.98 1.68 9.76
CA ASP A 99 3.52 1.62 9.68
C ASP A 99 3.08 0.17 9.43
N THR A 100 1.84 -0.17 9.76
CA THR A 100 1.34 -1.53 9.58
C THR A 100 0.13 -1.59 8.68
N ILE A 101 0.05 -2.64 7.87
CA ILE A 101 -1.07 -2.90 6.98
C ILE A 101 -1.65 -4.27 7.32
N GLU A 102 -2.93 -4.32 7.64
CA GLU A 102 -3.65 -5.58 7.77
C GLU A 102 -4.21 -5.99 6.40
N ILE A 103 -3.76 -7.13 5.90
CA ILE A 103 -4.16 -7.70 4.62
C ILE A 103 -4.64 -9.13 4.87
N ASP A 104 -5.88 -9.43 4.47
CA ASP A 104 -6.49 -10.75 4.65
C ASP A 104 -6.40 -11.28 6.11
N GLY A 105 -6.47 -10.37 7.10
CA GLY A 105 -6.39 -10.68 8.54
C GLY A 105 -4.97 -10.88 9.10
N ALA A 106 -3.94 -10.68 8.28
CA ALA A 106 -2.53 -10.74 8.70
C ALA A 106 -1.94 -9.33 8.77
N VAL A 107 -1.17 -9.05 9.82
CA VAL A 107 -0.46 -7.77 9.98
C VAL A 107 0.89 -7.84 9.27
N TRP A 108 1.11 -6.88 8.38
CA TRP A 108 2.36 -6.65 7.67
C TRP A 108 2.96 -5.32 8.11
N THR A 109 4.28 -5.22 8.14
CA THR A 109 5.00 -4.01 8.54
C THR A 109 5.64 -3.36 7.33
N VAL A 110 5.38 -2.07 7.11
CA VAL A 110 6.02 -1.27 6.06
C VAL A 110 7.51 -1.16 6.34
N THR A 111 8.33 -1.59 5.39
CA THR A 111 9.79 -1.50 5.45
C THR A 111 10.36 -0.47 4.50
N GLU A 112 9.69 -0.22 3.38
CA GLU A 112 10.14 0.75 2.38
C GLU A 112 8.92 1.48 1.81
N VAL A 113 9.09 2.76 1.49
CA VAL A 113 8.06 3.62 0.92
C VAL A 113 8.67 4.27 -0.31
N TYR A 114 7.98 4.14 -1.43
CA TYR A 114 8.33 4.76 -2.69
C TYR A 114 7.17 5.64 -3.14
N ASP A 115 7.49 6.88 -3.54
CA ASP A 115 6.66 7.62 -4.48
C ASP A 115 6.48 6.74 -5.72
N ALA A 116 5.26 6.67 -6.30
CA ALA A 116 4.92 5.76 -7.40
C ALA A 116 4.97 6.40 -8.80
#